data_AF-A0A930X8X4-F1
#
_entry.id   AF-A0A930X8X4-F1
#
_cell.length_a   1.000
_cell.length_b   1.000
_cell.length_c   1.000
_cell.angle_alpha   90.00
_cell.angle_beta   90.00
_cell.angle_gamma   90.00
#
_symmetry.space_group_name_H-M   'P 1'
#
loop_
_entity.id
_entity.type
_entity.pdbx_description
1 polymer ?
#
loop_
_entity_poly.entity_id
_entity_poly.type
_entity_poly.pdbx_seq_one_letter_code
_entity_poly.pdbx_strand_id
1 'polypeptide(L)'
;MTQLPPDLERLAAFGLLAPPQQMHRALHRYPDDLPPPRQPRWTLHPVKTRYNQLEGLQAEDLAAYQAIHQRVVIEHQPASLEELKSLKLLVQRYPELPALENLQAYVWKLSGNSEKYRQINQDMLLKYPDYLFARTNLAQALLLRGESDAVPELLKQSTDLGGFDPDDRLFHISEMAAYYHVLCLWCLQTDRLVRAAYAFALVYHPYPAFADLHHLISAWLALPEETLAELAPRLQGGRKLKALKR
;
A
#
# COMPACT_ATOMS: atom_id res chain seq x y z
N MET A 1 -10.79 11.87 -24.61
CA MET A 1 -10.77 11.57 -23.16
C MET A 1 -11.25 10.15 -23.01
N THR A 2 -10.42 9.25 -22.49
CA THR A 2 -10.81 7.85 -22.26
C THR A 2 -11.87 7.83 -21.16
N GLN A 3 -12.99 7.15 -21.38
CA GLN A 3 -14.03 7.00 -20.36
C GLN A 3 -13.47 6.22 -19.17
N LEU A 4 -13.85 6.61 -17.94
CA LEU A 4 -13.43 5.89 -16.74
C LEU A 4 -14.13 4.52 -16.72
N PRO A 5 -13.49 3.47 -16.17
CA PRO A 5 -14.17 2.23 -15.83
C PRO A 5 -15.42 2.49 -14.96
N PRO A 6 -16.53 1.75 -15.12
CA PRO A 6 -17.79 2.00 -14.39
C PRO A 6 -17.64 2.09 -12.87
N ASP A 7 -16.79 1.24 -12.29
CA ASP A 7 -16.48 1.25 -10.86
C ASP A 7 -15.88 2.58 -10.41
N LEU A 8 -14.97 3.13 -11.20
CA LEU A 8 -14.34 4.42 -10.92
C LEU A 8 -15.29 5.59 -11.18
N GLU A 9 -16.17 5.49 -12.18
CA GLU A 9 -17.25 6.47 -12.39
C GLU A 9 -18.16 6.56 -11.16
N ARG A 10 -18.54 5.40 -10.58
CA ARG A 10 -19.35 5.36 -9.36
C ARG A 10 -18.63 6.00 -8.17
N LEU A 11 -17.35 5.68 -7.94
CA LEU A 11 -16.57 6.32 -6.87
C LEU A 11 -16.39 7.84 -7.11
N ALA A 12 -16.24 8.25 -8.37
CA ALA A 12 -16.13 9.66 -8.74
C ALA A 12 -17.39 10.45 -8.40
N ALA A 13 -18.58 9.87 -8.56
CA ALA A 13 -19.86 10.51 -8.21
C ALA A 13 -19.92 10.93 -6.72
N PHE A 14 -19.28 10.17 -5.83
CA PHE A 14 -19.17 10.50 -4.40
C PHE A 14 -17.95 11.37 -4.05
N GLY A 15 -17.18 11.82 -5.04
CA GLY A 15 -16.00 12.66 -4.87
C GLY A 15 -14.75 11.92 -4.41
N LEU A 16 -14.73 10.58 -4.40
CA LEU A 16 -13.58 9.78 -3.94
C LEU A 16 -12.34 9.88 -4.85
N LEU A 17 -12.51 10.33 -6.10
CA LEU A 17 -11.41 10.56 -7.03
C LEU A 17 -10.84 11.99 -6.94
N ALA A 18 -11.24 12.81 -5.95
CA ALA A 18 -10.64 14.12 -5.75
C ALA A 18 -9.13 14.03 -5.43
N PRO A 19 -8.34 15.06 -5.78
CA PRO A 19 -6.88 15.03 -5.62
C PRO A 19 -6.46 14.98 -4.14
N PRO A 20 -5.25 14.45 -3.83
CA PRO A 20 -4.78 14.29 -2.45
C PRO A 20 -4.83 15.58 -1.61
N GLN A 21 -4.56 16.74 -2.22
CA GLN A 21 -4.59 18.03 -1.52
C GLN A 21 -6.00 18.40 -1.04
N GLN A 22 -7.04 18.06 -1.82
CA GLN A 22 -8.42 18.26 -1.43
C GLN A 22 -8.80 17.32 -0.29
N MET A 23 -8.43 16.04 -0.39
CA MET A 23 -8.69 15.06 0.66
C MET A 23 -7.97 15.41 1.97
N HIS A 24 -6.74 15.90 1.88
CA HIS A 24 -5.99 16.40 3.02
C HIS A 24 -6.74 17.55 3.72
N ARG A 25 -7.25 18.52 2.96
CA ARG A 25 -8.10 19.60 3.51
C ARG A 25 -9.40 19.08 4.11
N ALA A 26 -10.01 18.04 3.52
CA ALA A 26 -11.18 17.39 4.09
C ALA A 26 -10.87 16.77 5.46
N LEU A 27 -9.74 16.07 5.58
CA LEU A 27 -9.28 15.48 6.85
C LEU A 27 -9.05 16.53 7.95
N HIS A 28 -8.50 17.70 7.60
CA HIS A 28 -8.38 18.83 8.55
C HIS A 28 -9.74 19.38 9.01
N ARG A 29 -10.76 19.39 8.13
CA ARG A 29 -12.11 19.85 8.49
C ARG A 29 -12.88 18.82 9.31
N TYR A 30 -12.64 17.54 9.05
CA TYR A 30 -13.33 16.39 9.62
C TYR A 30 -12.29 15.39 10.19
N PRO A 31 -11.64 15.73 11.32
CA PRO A 31 -10.62 14.88 11.94
C PRO A 31 -11.23 13.62 12.55
N ASP A 32 -10.40 12.58 12.71
CA ASP A 32 -10.76 11.24 13.15
C ASP A 32 -9.94 10.78 14.37
N ASP A 33 -9.71 11.68 15.34
CA ASP A 33 -8.97 11.47 16.60
C ASP A 33 -7.51 11.01 16.47
N LEU A 34 -7.04 10.74 15.26
CA LEU A 34 -5.65 10.41 14.95
C LEU A 34 -4.86 11.68 14.57
N PRO A 35 -3.53 11.69 14.76
CA PRO A 35 -2.69 12.78 14.30
C PRO A 35 -2.90 13.08 12.80
N PRO A 36 -2.86 14.36 12.40
CA PRO A 36 -2.92 14.71 10.99
C PRO A 36 -1.69 14.13 10.27
N PRO A 37 -1.86 13.42 9.15
CA PRO A 37 -0.75 12.81 8.45
C PRO A 37 0.06 13.88 7.72
N ARG A 38 1.37 13.69 7.67
CA ARG A 38 2.25 14.47 6.81
C ARG A 38 2.12 14.02 5.36
N GLN A 39 2.28 14.96 4.43
CA GLN A 39 2.30 14.62 3.02
C GLN A 39 3.64 13.97 2.67
N PRO A 40 3.66 12.76 2.08
CA PRO A 40 4.89 12.08 1.74
C PRO A 40 5.55 12.76 0.53
N ARG A 41 6.88 12.84 0.55
CA ARG A 41 7.68 13.15 -0.66
C ARG A 41 7.99 11.84 -1.36
N TRP A 42 7.69 11.75 -2.65
CA TRP A 42 7.88 10.50 -3.40
C TRP A 42 8.38 10.74 -4.83
N THR A 43 8.87 9.68 -5.46
CA THR A 43 9.33 9.69 -6.86
C THR A 43 9.06 8.36 -7.55
N LEU A 44 8.99 8.40 -8.88
CA LEU A 44 9.02 7.20 -9.75
C LEU A 44 10.45 6.72 -10.00
N HIS A 45 11.46 7.55 -9.71
CA HIS A 45 12.85 7.19 -9.91
C HIS A 45 13.32 6.22 -8.81
N PRO A 46 14.20 5.26 -9.12
CA PRO A 46 14.77 4.39 -8.10
C PRO A 46 15.38 5.20 -6.95
N VAL A 47 14.93 4.91 -5.73
CA VAL A 47 15.50 5.47 -4.50
C VAL A 47 16.40 4.41 -3.88
N LYS A 48 17.67 4.73 -3.63
CA LYS A 48 18.56 3.81 -2.90
C LYS A 48 18.18 3.81 -1.43
N THR A 49 18.00 2.62 -0.88
CA THR A 49 17.71 2.35 0.53
C THR A 49 18.58 1.18 0.97
N ARG A 50 18.77 1.00 2.28
CA ARG A 50 19.48 -0.19 2.81
C ARG A 50 18.82 -1.53 2.45
N TYR A 51 17.60 -1.53 1.90
CA TYR A 51 16.81 -2.74 1.66
C TYR A 51 16.59 -3.08 0.18
N ASN A 52 16.89 -2.15 -0.73
CA ASN A 52 16.80 -2.35 -2.18
C ASN A 52 18.15 -2.14 -2.90
N GLN A 53 19.23 -2.06 -2.12
CA GLN A 53 20.59 -2.14 -2.65
C GLN A 53 20.86 -3.59 -3.07
N LEU A 54 21.06 -3.78 -4.38
CA LEU A 54 21.53 -5.04 -4.97
C LEU A 54 23.06 -5.00 -5.20
N GLU A 55 23.73 -4.09 -4.49
CA GLU A 55 25.19 -3.97 -4.52
C GLU A 55 25.79 -5.24 -3.90
N GLY A 56 26.76 -5.86 -4.58
CA GLY A 56 27.36 -7.13 -4.15
C GLY A 56 26.87 -8.38 -4.89
N LEU A 57 25.79 -8.29 -5.67
CA LEU A 57 25.42 -9.39 -6.58
C LEU A 57 26.46 -9.55 -7.68
N GLN A 58 26.80 -10.80 -8.00
CA GLN A 58 27.50 -11.13 -9.24
C GLN A 58 26.63 -10.75 -10.44
N ALA A 59 27.25 -10.42 -11.58
CA ALA A 59 26.53 -9.94 -12.78
C ALA A 59 25.44 -10.91 -13.26
N GLU A 60 25.71 -12.21 -13.22
CA GLU A 60 24.74 -13.26 -13.61
C GLU A 60 23.55 -13.32 -12.64
N ASP A 61 23.80 -13.16 -11.35
CA ASP A 61 22.77 -13.16 -10.31
C ASP A 61 21.90 -11.90 -10.37
N LEU A 62 22.51 -10.76 -10.66
CA LEU A 62 21.79 -9.50 -10.89
C LEU A 62 20.88 -9.62 -12.11
N ALA A 63 21.38 -10.18 -13.22
CA ALA A 63 20.59 -10.41 -14.42
C ALA A 63 19.42 -11.38 -14.16
N ALA A 64 19.65 -12.46 -13.40
CA ALA A 64 18.61 -13.40 -13.02
C ALA A 64 17.53 -12.73 -12.15
N TYR A 65 17.93 -11.95 -11.14
CA TYR A 65 17.00 -11.16 -10.32
C TYR A 65 16.16 -10.20 -11.18
N GLN A 66 16.81 -9.43 -12.06
CA GLN A 66 16.15 -8.44 -12.90
C GLN A 66 15.15 -9.07 -13.86
N ALA A 67 15.50 -10.22 -14.45
CA ALA A 67 14.61 -10.96 -15.34
C ALA A 67 13.34 -11.45 -14.61
N ILE A 68 13.51 -12.06 -13.42
CA ILE A 68 12.37 -12.51 -12.61
C ILE A 68 11.53 -11.30 -12.17
N HIS A 69 12.17 -10.24 -11.67
CA HIS A 69 11.48 -9.04 -11.22
C HIS A 69 10.68 -8.38 -12.35
N GLN A 70 11.27 -8.21 -13.53
CA GLN A 70 10.59 -7.64 -14.69
C GLN A 70 9.34 -8.46 -15.04
N ARG A 71 9.47 -9.77 -15.14
CA ARG A 71 8.35 -10.61 -15.58
C ARG A 71 7.26 -10.76 -14.53
N VAL A 72 7.64 -10.95 -13.27
CA VAL A 72 6.70 -11.24 -12.18
C VAL A 72 6.11 -9.96 -11.60
N VAL A 73 6.93 -8.95 -11.32
CA VAL A 73 6.50 -7.73 -10.63
C VAL A 73 5.97 -6.68 -11.61
N ILE A 74 6.67 -6.45 -12.72
CA ILE A 74 6.28 -5.42 -13.68
C ILE A 74 5.19 -5.95 -14.63
N GLU A 75 5.41 -7.12 -15.21
CA GLU A 75 4.48 -7.72 -16.19
C GLU A 75 3.38 -8.58 -15.55
N HIS A 76 3.40 -8.75 -14.23
CA HIS A 76 2.38 -9.47 -13.46
C HIS A 76 2.16 -10.93 -13.92
N GLN A 77 3.19 -11.57 -14.45
CA GLN A 77 3.11 -12.96 -14.89
C GLN A 77 3.41 -13.92 -13.73
N PRO A 78 2.80 -15.13 -13.72
CA PRO A 78 3.16 -16.15 -12.77
C PRO A 78 4.62 -16.57 -12.95
N ALA A 79 5.30 -16.79 -11.82
CA ALA A 79 6.66 -17.33 -11.85
C ALA A 79 6.66 -18.79 -12.30
N SER A 80 7.70 -19.19 -13.02
CA SER A 80 7.92 -20.59 -13.37
C SER A 80 8.56 -21.36 -12.21
N LEU A 81 8.49 -22.70 -12.25
CA LEU A 81 9.19 -23.53 -11.27
C LEU A 81 10.71 -23.31 -11.28
N GLU A 82 11.29 -23.03 -12.44
CA GLU A 82 12.73 -22.77 -12.56
C GLU A 82 13.12 -21.41 -11.96
N GLU A 83 12.28 -20.39 -12.09
CA GLU A 83 12.52 -19.10 -11.43
C GLU A 83 12.38 -19.19 -9.92
N LEU A 84 11.42 -19.97 -9.44
CA LEU A 84 11.29 -20.26 -8.01
C LEU A 84 12.55 -20.94 -7.46
N LYS A 85 13.11 -21.90 -8.21
CA LYS A 85 14.39 -22.55 -7.84
C LYS A 85 15.54 -21.56 -7.89
N SER A 86 15.66 -20.78 -8.97
CA SER A 86 16.71 -19.77 -9.14
C SER A 86 16.68 -18.73 -8.01
N LEU A 87 15.49 -18.19 -7.71
CA LEU A 87 15.30 -17.22 -6.65
C LEU A 87 15.62 -17.81 -5.26
N LYS A 88 15.26 -19.08 -5.02
CA LYS A 88 15.66 -19.77 -3.79
C LYS A 88 17.18 -19.87 -3.66
N LEU A 89 17.90 -20.16 -4.75
CA LEU A 89 19.36 -20.19 -4.76
C LEU A 89 19.95 -18.79 -4.51
N LEU A 90 19.36 -17.74 -5.08
CA LEU A 90 19.77 -16.36 -4.82
C LEU A 90 19.62 -15.99 -3.34
N VAL A 91 18.46 -16.28 -2.73
CA VAL A 91 18.23 -16.03 -1.29
C VAL A 91 19.22 -16.80 -0.41
N GLN A 92 19.60 -18.02 -0.80
CA GLN A 92 20.61 -18.81 -0.07
C GLN A 92 22.02 -18.24 -0.21
N ARG A 93 22.35 -17.68 -1.37
CA ARG A 93 23.67 -17.11 -1.66
C ARG A 93 23.86 -15.72 -1.06
N TYR A 94 22.78 -14.94 -0.97
CA TYR A 94 22.77 -13.57 -0.45
C TYR A 94 21.67 -13.39 0.61
N PRO A 95 21.75 -14.09 1.76
CA PRO A 95 20.72 -14.07 2.80
C PRO A 95 20.50 -12.70 3.46
N GLU A 96 21.47 -11.80 3.33
CA GLU A 96 21.46 -10.44 3.87
C GLU A 96 20.71 -9.42 3.00
N LEU A 97 20.15 -9.83 1.85
CA LEU A 97 19.50 -8.94 0.89
C LEU A 97 17.96 -9.07 0.93
N PRO A 98 17.25 -8.15 1.61
CA PRO A 98 15.79 -8.24 1.76
C PRO A 98 15.03 -8.17 0.44
N ALA A 99 15.59 -7.53 -0.59
CA ALA A 99 14.99 -7.47 -1.91
C ALA A 99 14.73 -8.86 -2.52
N LEU A 100 15.61 -9.83 -2.26
CA LEU A 100 15.45 -11.21 -2.75
C LEU A 100 14.33 -11.95 -2.02
N GLU A 101 14.28 -11.85 -0.69
CA GLU A 101 13.20 -12.44 0.11
C GLU A 101 11.85 -11.77 -0.21
N ASN A 102 11.82 -10.47 -0.45
CA ASN A 102 10.62 -9.74 -0.87
C ASN A 102 10.11 -10.20 -2.23
N LEU A 103 11.00 -10.36 -3.21
CA LEU A 103 10.63 -10.92 -4.52
C LEU A 103 10.09 -12.35 -4.34
N GLN A 104 10.69 -13.15 -3.46
CA GLN A 104 10.23 -14.50 -3.17
C GLN A 104 8.83 -14.51 -2.55
N ALA A 105 8.57 -13.63 -1.58
CA ALA A 105 7.25 -13.45 -1.00
C ALA A 105 6.23 -13.08 -2.09
N TYR A 106 6.56 -12.13 -2.96
CA TYR A 106 5.68 -11.69 -4.04
C TYR A 106 5.34 -12.81 -5.02
N VAL A 107 6.30 -13.67 -5.36
CA VAL A 107 6.03 -14.86 -6.18
C VAL A 107 5.01 -15.78 -5.52
N TRP A 108 5.14 -16.07 -4.21
CA TRP A 108 4.18 -16.90 -3.49
C TRP A 108 2.81 -16.24 -3.35
N LYS A 109 2.75 -14.91 -3.27
CA LYS A 109 1.50 -14.13 -3.30
C LYS A 109 0.77 -14.39 -4.63
N LEU A 110 1.44 -14.23 -5.76
CA LEU A 110 0.84 -14.45 -7.08
C LEU A 110 0.48 -15.91 -7.35
N SER A 111 1.18 -16.86 -6.74
CA SER A 111 0.81 -18.28 -6.83
C SER A 111 -0.36 -18.68 -5.92
N GLY A 112 -0.95 -17.74 -5.19
CA GLY A 112 -2.04 -18.00 -4.23
C GLY A 112 -1.60 -18.76 -2.97
N ASN A 113 -0.30 -18.93 -2.73
CA ASN A 113 0.18 -19.62 -1.53
C ASN A 113 0.33 -18.63 -0.37
N SER A 114 -0.82 -18.24 0.20
CA SER A 114 -0.88 -17.24 1.26
C SER A 114 -0.11 -17.64 2.52
N GLU A 115 0.03 -18.95 2.80
CA GLU A 115 0.78 -19.44 3.96
C GLU A 115 2.28 -19.16 3.81
N LYS A 116 2.88 -19.56 2.69
CA LYS A 116 4.30 -19.25 2.43
C LYS A 116 4.56 -17.76 2.33
N TYR A 117 3.65 -17.01 1.71
CA TYR A 117 3.74 -15.56 1.67
C TYR A 117 3.80 -14.97 3.08
N ARG A 118 2.91 -15.39 3.99
CA ARG A 118 2.92 -14.93 5.38
C ARG A 118 4.19 -15.32 6.11
N GLN A 119 4.60 -16.60 6.02
CA GLN A 119 5.79 -17.11 6.69
C GLN A 119 7.04 -16.30 6.31
N ILE A 120 7.26 -16.06 5.01
CA ILE A 120 8.41 -15.27 4.56
C ILE A 120 8.35 -13.85 5.13
N ASN A 121 7.19 -13.18 5.08
CA ASN A 121 7.10 -11.82 5.62
C ASN A 121 7.27 -11.78 7.16
N GLN A 122 6.86 -12.82 7.88
CA GLN A 122 7.13 -12.96 9.32
C GLN A 122 8.63 -13.12 9.58
N ASP A 123 9.30 -14.02 8.84
CA ASP A 123 10.75 -14.24 8.95
C ASP A 123 11.53 -12.97 8.60
N MET A 124 11.10 -12.27 7.55
CA MET A 124 11.67 -10.98 7.15
C MET A 124 11.49 -9.92 8.24
N LEU A 125 10.35 -9.87 8.92
CA LEU A 125 10.12 -8.90 9.99
C LEU A 125 10.99 -9.19 11.22
N LEU A 126 11.26 -10.47 11.51
CA LEU A 126 12.20 -10.86 12.57
C LEU A 126 13.63 -10.44 12.25
N LYS A 127 14.06 -10.60 10.99
CA LYS A 127 15.40 -10.21 10.52
C LYS A 127 15.56 -8.70 10.32
N TYR A 128 14.52 -8.06 9.81
CA TYR A 128 14.51 -6.66 9.38
C TYR A 128 13.28 -5.94 9.99
N PRO A 129 13.33 -5.59 11.28
CA PRO A 129 12.15 -5.05 12.00
C PRO A 129 11.58 -3.75 11.44
N ASP A 130 12.33 -2.99 10.64
CA ASP A 130 11.87 -1.75 10.01
C ASP A 130 11.59 -1.90 8.51
N TYR A 131 11.61 -3.13 7.96
CA TYR A 131 11.37 -3.33 6.54
C TYR A 131 9.90 -3.08 6.19
N LEU A 132 9.64 -1.98 5.48
CA LEU A 132 8.30 -1.51 5.18
C LEU A 132 7.43 -2.57 4.50
N PHE A 133 7.95 -3.24 3.47
CA PHE A 133 7.15 -4.21 2.71
C PHE A 133 6.73 -5.40 3.56
N ALA A 134 7.60 -5.95 4.42
CA ALA A 134 7.21 -7.05 5.32
C ALA A 134 6.05 -6.62 6.25
N ARG A 135 6.12 -5.41 6.80
CA ARG A 135 5.07 -4.85 7.66
C ARG A 135 3.76 -4.64 6.91
N THR A 136 3.80 -3.99 5.75
CA THR A 136 2.59 -3.73 4.95
C THR A 136 1.97 -5.02 4.42
N ASN A 137 2.79 -6.00 4.05
CA ASN A 137 2.35 -7.30 3.56
C ASN A 137 1.60 -8.09 4.65
N LEU A 138 2.15 -8.12 5.87
CA LEU A 138 1.48 -8.76 7.01
C LEU A 138 0.20 -8.02 7.42
N ALA A 139 0.24 -6.68 7.42
CA ALA A 139 -0.93 -5.88 7.75
C ALA A 139 -2.06 -6.08 6.73
N GLN A 140 -1.75 -6.12 5.43
CA GLN A 140 -2.71 -6.49 4.38
C GLN A 140 -3.29 -7.89 4.63
N ALA A 141 -2.46 -8.87 4.96
CA ALA A 141 -2.91 -10.24 5.23
C ALA A 141 -3.81 -10.35 6.47
N LEU A 142 -3.64 -9.49 7.47
CA LEU A 142 -4.54 -9.38 8.63
C LEU A 142 -5.86 -8.71 8.25
N LEU A 143 -5.82 -7.60 7.51
CA LEU A 143 -7.00 -6.87 7.07
C LEU A 143 -7.90 -7.72 6.18
N LEU A 144 -7.34 -8.52 5.28
CA LEU A 144 -8.10 -9.45 4.43
C LEU A 144 -8.83 -10.56 5.23
N ARG A 145 -8.43 -10.78 6.49
CA ARG A 145 -9.09 -11.71 7.43
C ARG A 145 -10.00 -11.01 8.43
N GLY A 146 -10.11 -9.68 8.36
CA GLY A 146 -10.86 -8.87 9.33
C GLY A 146 -10.16 -8.69 10.68
N GLU A 147 -8.86 -9.00 10.78
CA GLU A 147 -8.06 -8.91 12.01
C GLU A 147 -7.40 -7.52 12.13
N SER A 148 -8.20 -6.44 12.22
CA SER A 148 -7.71 -5.06 12.14
C SER A 148 -6.94 -4.55 13.37
N ASP A 149 -7.15 -5.16 14.55
CA ASP A 149 -6.60 -4.68 15.83
C ASP A 149 -5.07 -4.66 15.89
N ALA A 150 -4.40 -5.58 15.20
CA ALA A 150 -2.93 -5.68 15.19
C ALA A 150 -2.25 -4.77 14.14
N VAL A 151 -3.02 -4.15 13.25
CA VAL A 151 -2.50 -3.34 12.14
C VAL A 151 -1.76 -2.08 12.61
N PRO A 152 -2.25 -1.31 13.61
CA PRO A 152 -1.53 -0.13 14.10
C PRO A 152 -0.09 -0.44 14.50
N GLU A 153 0.16 -1.59 15.13
CA GLU A 153 1.50 -1.98 15.56
C GLU A 153 2.43 -2.27 14.38
N LEU A 154 1.91 -2.92 13.33
CA LEU A 154 2.66 -3.13 12.09
C LEU A 154 2.96 -1.80 11.39
N LEU A 155 2.06 -0.82 11.49
CA LEU A 155 2.28 0.54 10.99
C LEU A 155 3.06 1.44 11.96
N LYS A 156 3.66 0.88 13.02
CA LYS A 156 4.45 1.60 14.04
C LYS A 156 3.65 2.73 14.72
N GLN A 157 2.35 2.51 14.93
CA GLN A 157 1.39 3.47 15.47
C GLN A 157 1.34 4.80 14.68
N SER A 158 1.84 4.79 13.45
CA SER A 158 1.92 5.96 12.58
C SER A 158 0.78 6.00 11.60
N THR A 159 0.34 7.21 11.26
CA THR A 159 -0.63 7.47 10.19
C THR A 159 -0.01 8.04 8.91
N ASP A 160 1.32 8.16 8.89
CA ASP A 160 2.09 8.49 7.70
C ASP A 160 3.41 7.69 7.63
N LEU A 161 4.09 7.78 6.49
CA LEU A 161 5.36 7.08 6.25
C LEU A 161 6.50 7.50 7.18
N GLY A 162 6.41 8.65 7.85
CA GLY A 162 7.49 9.12 8.71
C GLY A 162 7.66 8.31 10.00
N GLY A 163 6.78 7.34 10.29
CA GLY A 163 7.04 6.32 11.32
C GLY A 163 8.11 5.30 10.93
N PHE A 164 8.45 5.19 9.65
CA PHE A 164 9.39 4.20 9.10
C PHE A 164 10.77 4.78 8.80
N ASP A 165 10.88 6.09 8.60
CA ASP A 165 12.14 6.78 8.35
C ASP A 165 12.02 8.23 8.85
N PRO A 166 13.06 8.81 9.48
CA PRO A 166 13.07 10.21 9.88
C PRO A 166 12.66 11.19 8.77
N ASP A 167 12.15 12.32 9.25
CA ASP A 167 11.58 13.42 8.49
C ASP A 167 12.43 13.81 7.26
N ASP A 168 11.76 14.00 6.11
CA ASP A 168 12.30 14.42 4.81
C ASP A 168 12.89 13.37 3.86
N ARG A 169 12.78 12.07 4.16
CA ARG A 169 13.11 11.04 3.17
C ARG A 169 12.21 11.13 1.91
N LEU A 170 12.83 10.99 0.75
CA LEU A 170 12.15 10.75 -0.53
C LEU A 170 11.83 9.25 -0.65
N PHE A 171 10.56 8.89 -0.76
CA PHE A 171 10.11 7.50 -0.92
C PHE A 171 9.98 7.10 -2.38
N HIS A 172 10.19 5.82 -2.69
CA HIS A 172 9.77 5.30 -3.98
C HIS A 172 8.23 5.17 -4.03
N ILE A 173 7.63 5.30 -5.22
CA ILE A 173 6.18 5.21 -5.39
C ILE A 173 5.59 3.89 -4.85
N SER A 174 6.31 2.78 -4.96
CA SER A 174 5.84 1.48 -4.46
C SER A 174 5.79 1.41 -2.93
N GLU A 175 6.72 2.08 -2.24
CA GLU A 175 6.71 2.19 -0.77
C GLU A 175 5.50 2.99 -0.31
N MET A 176 5.26 4.13 -0.97
CA MET A 176 4.10 4.96 -0.68
C MET A 176 2.80 4.22 -0.95
N ALA A 177 2.67 3.61 -2.12
CA ALA A 177 1.47 2.87 -2.49
C ALA A 177 1.18 1.72 -1.52
N ALA A 178 2.21 0.93 -1.14
CA ALA A 178 2.07 -0.17 -0.20
C ALA A 178 1.59 0.29 1.19
N TYR A 179 2.18 1.37 1.72
CA TYR A 179 1.79 1.91 3.03
C TYR A 179 0.36 2.47 3.01
N TYR A 180 0.05 3.37 2.07
CA TYR A 180 -1.25 4.02 2.03
C TYR A 180 -2.38 3.10 1.57
N HIS A 181 -2.07 2.02 0.84
CA HIS A 181 -3.02 0.94 0.58
C HIS A 181 -3.47 0.28 1.89
N VAL A 182 -2.54 -0.12 2.75
CA VAL A 182 -2.85 -0.72 4.05
C VAL A 182 -3.58 0.27 4.96
N LEU A 183 -3.11 1.52 5.01
CA LEU A 183 -3.76 2.56 5.82
C LEU A 183 -5.20 2.79 5.36
N CYS A 184 -5.47 2.80 4.06
CA CYS A 184 -6.81 2.94 3.50
C CYS A 184 -7.73 1.80 3.96
N LEU A 185 -7.31 0.55 3.78
CA LEU A 185 -8.09 -0.63 4.18
C LEU A 185 -8.35 -0.63 5.69
N TRP A 186 -7.34 -0.34 6.50
CA TRP A 186 -7.51 -0.25 7.94
C TRP A 186 -8.51 0.84 8.33
N CYS A 187 -8.38 2.05 7.74
CA CYS A 187 -9.32 3.14 8.00
C CYS A 187 -10.75 2.78 7.59
N LEU A 188 -10.95 2.04 6.51
CA LEU A 188 -12.28 1.55 6.11
C LEU A 188 -12.86 0.58 7.16
N GLN A 189 -12.05 -0.34 7.67
CA GLN A 189 -12.50 -1.30 8.69
C GLN A 189 -12.75 -0.67 10.06
N THR A 190 -12.13 0.48 10.35
CA THR A 190 -12.31 1.22 11.61
C THR A 190 -13.18 2.48 11.46
N ASP A 191 -13.96 2.59 10.38
CA ASP A 191 -14.89 3.71 10.09
C ASP A 191 -14.24 5.11 10.05
N ARG A 192 -12.97 5.20 9.66
CA ARG A 192 -12.21 6.44 9.48
C ARG A 192 -12.27 6.92 8.04
N LEU A 193 -13.48 7.10 7.53
CA LEU A 193 -13.75 7.20 6.09
C LEU A 193 -13.06 8.40 5.40
N VAL A 194 -12.94 9.56 6.06
CA VAL A 194 -12.26 10.72 5.45
C VAL A 194 -10.76 10.46 5.30
N ARG A 195 -10.13 9.78 6.28
CA ARG A 195 -8.73 9.37 6.20
C ARG A 195 -8.53 8.25 5.19
N ALA A 196 -9.45 7.31 5.11
CA ALA A 196 -9.46 6.30 4.05
C ALA A 196 -9.46 6.97 2.66
N ALA A 197 -10.30 8.00 2.45
CA ALA A 197 -10.37 8.71 1.17
C ALA A 197 -9.07 9.44 0.85
N TYR A 198 -8.42 10.02 1.86
CA TYR A 198 -7.09 10.61 1.71
C TYR A 198 -6.02 9.57 1.33
N ALA A 199 -5.98 8.45 2.03
CA ALA A 199 -5.05 7.35 1.74
C ALA A 199 -5.29 6.76 0.34
N PHE A 200 -6.56 6.58 -0.05
CA PHE A 200 -6.95 6.15 -1.39
C PHE A 200 -6.43 7.11 -2.47
N ALA A 201 -6.62 8.43 -2.29
CA ALA A 201 -6.14 9.43 -3.23
C ALA A 201 -4.61 9.42 -3.39
N LEU A 202 -3.88 9.13 -2.30
CA LEU A 202 -2.41 8.97 -2.32
C LEU A 202 -1.94 7.72 -3.06
N VAL A 203 -2.79 6.72 -3.29
CA VAL A 203 -2.46 5.55 -4.11
C VAL A 203 -2.92 5.76 -5.55
N TYR A 204 -4.20 6.09 -5.73
CA TYR A 204 -4.87 6.13 -7.02
C TYR A 204 -4.27 7.16 -7.98
N HIS A 205 -4.09 8.41 -7.54
CA HIS A 205 -3.62 9.50 -8.41
C HIS A 205 -2.18 9.30 -8.91
N PRO A 206 -1.20 9.00 -8.04
CA PRO A 206 0.18 8.88 -8.49
C PRO A 206 0.51 7.51 -9.08
N TYR A 207 -0.27 6.46 -8.75
CA TYR A 207 -0.01 5.11 -9.25
C TYR A 207 -1.31 4.34 -9.57
N PRO A 208 -2.07 4.74 -10.61
CA PRO A 208 -3.32 4.09 -10.99
C PRO A 208 -3.12 2.65 -11.51
N ALA A 209 -1.89 2.27 -11.84
CA ALA A 209 -1.50 0.90 -12.23
C ALA A 209 -1.01 0.05 -11.05
N PHE A 210 -1.21 0.49 -9.80
CA PHE A 210 -0.84 -0.29 -8.63
C PHE A 210 -1.63 -1.61 -8.57
N ALA A 211 -0.92 -2.73 -8.48
CA ALA A 211 -1.49 -4.08 -8.60
C ALA A 211 -2.69 -4.34 -7.66
N ASP A 212 -2.57 -3.87 -6.41
CA ASP A 212 -3.57 -4.10 -5.37
C ASP A 212 -4.65 -3.00 -5.31
N LEU A 213 -4.67 -2.04 -6.25
CA LEU A 213 -5.65 -0.95 -6.26
C LEU A 213 -7.09 -1.46 -6.31
N HIS A 214 -7.32 -2.59 -6.98
CA HIS A 214 -8.63 -3.24 -7.06
C HIS A 214 -9.20 -3.58 -5.67
N HIS A 215 -8.37 -3.96 -4.69
CA HIS A 215 -8.83 -4.20 -3.32
C HIS A 215 -9.43 -2.94 -2.69
N LEU A 216 -8.85 -1.77 -2.93
CA LEU A 216 -9.37 -0.51 -2.40
C LEU A 216 -10.70 -0.15 -3.08
N ILE A 217 -10.76 -0.30 -4.40
CA ILE A 217 -11.98 -0.04 -5.18
C ILE A 217 -13.11 -0.95 -4.69
N SER A 218 -12.87 -2.26 -4.57
CA SER A 218 -13.85 -3.21 -4.05
C SER A 218 -14.27 -2.88 -2.62
N ALA A 219 -13.33 -2.50 -1.74
CA ALA A 219 -13.65 -2.13 -0.36
C ALA A 219 -14.53 -0.88 -0.27
N TRP A 220 -14.29 0.13 -1.11
CA TRP A 220 -15.14 1.32 -1.21
C TRP A 220 -16.53 0.99 -1.75
N LEU A 221 -16.61 0.16 -2.80
CA LEU A 221 -17.87 -0.23 -3.42
C LEU A 221 -18.72 -1.16 -2.53
N ALA A 222 -18.11 -1.81 -1.55
CA ALA A 222 -18.79 -2.64 -0.56
C ALA A 222 -19.49 -1.83 0.54
N LEU A 223 -19.18 -0.53 0.68
CA LEU A 223 -19.89 0.33 1.64
C LEU A 223 -21.34 0.56 1.20
N PRO A 224 -22.29 0.70 2.15
CA PRO A 224 -23.66 1.10 1.84
C PRO A 224 -23.69 2.44 1.08
N GLU A 225 -24.61 2.57 0.13
CA GLU A 225 -24.71 3.78 -0.69
C GLU A 225 -25.04 5.01 0.16
N GLU A 226 -25.83 4.83 1.22
CA GLU A 226 -26.15 5.87 2.19
C GLU A 226 -24.89 6.38 2.89
N THR A 227 -23.96 5.48 3.24
CA THR A 227 -22.67 5.84 3.84
C THR A 227 -21.83 6.70 2.89
N LEU A 228 -21.78 6.32 1.61
CA LEU A 228 -21.08 7.08 0.58
C LEU A 228 -21.73 8.46 0.34
N ALA A 229 -23.06 8.52 0.33
CA ALA A 229 -23.82 9.76 0.18
C ALA A 229 -23.60 10.73 1.35
N GLU A 230 -23.53 10.22 2.59
CA GLU A 230 -23.21 11.03 3.77
C GLU A 230 -21.75 11.52 3.80
N LEU A 231 -20.83 10.74 3.23
CA LEU A 231 -19.42 11.09 3.13
C LEU A 231 -19.16 12.16 2.06
N ALA A 232 -19.84 12.10 0.92
CA ALA A 232 -19.55 12.92 -0.26
C ALA A 232 -19.48 14.44 0.03
N PRO A 233 -20.41 15.07 0.80
CA PRO A 233 -20.31 16.49 1.15
C PRO A 233 -19.02 16.83 1.93
N ARG A 234 -18.50 15.91 2.74
CA ARG A 234 -17.26 16.10 3.52
C ARG A 234 -16.05 16.17 2.61
N LEU A 235 -16.02 15.34 1.56
CA LEU A 235 -14.92 15.25 0.59
C LEU A 235 -14.95 16.42 -0.41
N GLN A 236 -16.14 16.81 -0.89
CA GLN A 236 -16.32 17.87 -1.89
C GLN A 236 -16.16 19.29 -1.32
N GLY A 237 -16.00 19.42 -0.01
CA GLY A 237 -15.77 20.70 0.65
C GLY A 237 -17.03 21.48 1.01
N GLY A 238 -18.14 20.77 1.20
CA GLY A 238 -19.28 21.31 1.93
C GLY A 238 -18.84 21.85 3.30
N ARG A 239 -19.35 23.04 3.66
CA ARG A 239 -19.17 23.60 4.99
C ARG A 239 -19.69 22.57 6.01
N LYS A 240 -19.04 22.45 7.17
CA LYS A 240 -19.62 21.74 8.33
C LYS A 240 -21.05 22.27 8.49
N LEU A 241 -22.05 21.42 8.24
CA LEU A 241 -23.41 21.72 8.66
C LEU A 241 -23.32 21.92 10.17
N LYS A 242 -23.48 23.17 10.62
CA LYS A 242 -23.63 23.43 12.06
C LYS A 242 -24.77 22.52 12.49
N ALA A 243 -24.49 21.56 13.37
CA ALA A 243 -25.50 20.69 13.92
C ALA A 243 -26.66 21.58 14.37
N LEU A 244 -27.81 21.43 13.72
CA LEU A 244 -29.06 21.97 14.22
C LEU A 244 -29.26 21.29 15.56
N LYS A 245 -28.90 21.99 16.65
CA LYS A 245 -29.34 21.63 17.99
C LYS A 245 -30.86 21.57 17.91
N ARG A 246 -31.40 20.36 17.98
CA ARG A 246 -32.81 20.14 18.31
C ARG A 246 -33.00 20.45 19.80
#